data_AF-A0A2V5IXH6-F1
#
_entry.id   AF-A0A2V5IXH6-F1
#
_cell.length_a   1.000
_cell.length_b   1.000
_cell.length_c   1.000
_cell.angle_alpha   90.00
_cell.angle_beta   90.00
_cell.angle_gamma   90.00
#
_symmetry.space_group_name_H-M   'P 1'
#
loop_
_entity.id
_entity.type
_entity.pdbx_description
1 polymer ?
#
loop_
_entity_poly.entity_id
_entity_poly.type
_entity_poly.pdbx_seq_one_letter_code
_entity_poly.pdbx_strand_id
1 'polypeptide(L)'
;DLFHGAEAFPDPPKKVIQQGVRDYLAAVYNDEVPKMSVGDISLYSGGAHATLRVLFAQVDANSIPNRELYAESLRCVNNLAQYRRMRIFAGNDTVPPVIWLVILVGGVFAVSYTFFFGMKNIRAQYLITTTLTVMITSILFLIYVLDHPFTGASRVSLEPLRQAIATAQQG
;
A
#
# COMPACT_ATOMS: atom_id res chain seq x y z
N ASP A 1 15.73 9.23 5.71
CA ASP A 1 16.48 10.23 4.89
C ASP A 1 16.08 11.66 5.16
N LEU A 2 14.82 12.10 4.92
CA LEU A 2 14.44 13.51 5.15
C LEU A 2 14.69 14.02 6.58
N PHE A 3 14.48 13.17 7.59
CA PHE A 3 14.71 13.50 9.01
C PHE A 3 16.20 13.77 9.32
N HIS A 4 17.11 12.95 8.79
CA HIS A 4 18.55 13.13 8.97
C HIS A 4 19.11 14.22 8.06
N GLY A 5 18.59 14.35 6.83
CA GLY A 5 18.93 15.45 5.92
C GLY A 5 18.59 16.83 6.50
N ALA A 6 17.61 16.90 7.41
CA ALA A 6 17.28 18.11 8.15
C ALA A 6 18.43 18.60 9.06
N GLU A 7 19.37 17.74 9.47
CA GLU A 7 20.50 18.14 10.32
C GLU A 7 21.46 19.11 9.63
N ALA A 8 21.51 19.09 8.30
CA ALA A 8 22.34 20.00 7.51
C ALA A 8 21.72 21.40 7.35
N PHE A 9 20.50 21.62 7.86
CA PHE A 9 19.84 22.92 7.88
C PHE A 9 20.17 23.68 9.18
N PRO A 10 20.30 25.02 9.12
CA PRO A 10 20.35 25.83 10.33
C PRO A 10 19.03 25.76 11.11
N ASP A 11 19.07 26.05 12.41
CA ASP A 11 17.87 26.43 13.15
C ASP A 11 17.41 27.81 12.66
N PRO A 12 16.09 28.10 12.53
CA PRO A 12 14.93 27.26 12.87
C PRO A 12 14.44 26.21 11.84
N PRO A 13 14.77 26.22 10.53
CA PRO A 13 14.26 25.24 9.55
C PRO A 13 14.45 23.77 9.93
N LYS A 14 15.58 23.42 10.56
CA LYS A 14 15.85 22.05 11.05
C LYS A 14 14.70 21.47 11.88
N LYS A 15 14.29 22.20 12.94
CA LYS A 15 13.23 21.76 13.86
C LYS A 15 11.87 21.66 13.16
N VAL A 16 11.56 22.60 12.28
CA VAL A 16 10.31 22.62 11.51
C VAL A 16 10.21 21.37 10.63
N ILE A 17 11.29 21.03 9.93
CA ILE A 17 11.34 19.85 9.05
C ILE A 17 11.24 18.56 9.87
N GLN A 18 12.02 18.44 10.95
CA GLN A 18 11.99 17.24 11.81
C GLN A 18 10.60 17.03 12.43
N GLN A 19 9.96 18.09 12.93
CA GLN A 19 8.62 18.01 13.49
C GLN A 19 7.60 17.62 12.42
N GLY A 20 7.66 18.24 11.23
CA GLY A 20 6.76 17.89 10.13
C GLY A 20 6.88 16.42 9.70
N VAL A 21 8.08 15.85 9.73
CA VAL A 21 8.28 14.42 9.45
C VAL A 21 7.69 13.54 10.55
N ARG A 22 7.84 13.91 11.83
CA ARG A 22 7.21 13.18 12.95
C ARG A 22 5.69 13.21 12.86
N ASP A 23 5.12 14.39 12.60
CA ASP A 23 3.66 14.58 12.47
C ASP A 23 3.12 13.79 11.28
N TYR A 24 3.86 13.78 10.16
CA TYR A 24 3.54 12.96 9.00
C TYR A 24 3.50 11.46 9.35
N LEU A 25 4.53 10.95 10.02
CA LEU A 25 4.59 9.54 10.43
C LEU A 25 3.46 9.16 11.39
N ALA A 26 3.17 10.03 12.36
CA ALA A 26 2.09 9.82 13.32
C ALA A 26 0.71 9.78 12.63
N ALA A 27 0.45 10.70 11.69
CA ALA A 27 -0.80 10.72 10.94
C ALA A 27 -0.92 9.51 9.99
N VAL A 28 0.17 9.07 9.34
CA VAL A 28 0.14 7.86 8.52
C VAL A 28 -0.20 6.62 9.37
N TYR A 29 0.42 6.48 10.53
CA TYR A 29 0.22 5.32 11.40
C TYR A 29 -1.18 5.30 12.04
N ASN A 30 -1.64 6.43 12.56
CA ASN A 30 -2.89 6.50 13.33
C ASN A 30 -4.13 6.69 12.46
N ASP A 31 -4.01 7.26 11.25
CA ASP A 31 -5.16 7.59 10.41
C ASP A 31 -5.15 6.86 9.06
N GLU A 32 -4.06 6.97 8.28
CA GLU A 32 -4.03 6.42 6.91
C GLU A 32 -4.05 4.89 6.88
N VAL A 33 -3.26 4.22 7.73
CA VAL A 33 -3.18 2.75 7.77
C VAL A 33 -4.53 2.10 8.11
N PRO A 34 -5.25 2.52 9.18
CA PRO A 34 -6.57 1.97 9.47
C PRO A 34 -7.55 2.16 8.30
N LYS A 35 -7.57 3.35 7.70
CA LYS A 35 -8.43 3.66 6.54
C LYS A 35 -8.10 2.81 5.31
N MET A 36 -6.81 2.51 5.08
CA MET A 36 -6.37 1.62 4.00
C MET A 36 -6.87 0.19 4.20
N SER A 37 -6.98 -0.27 5.45
CA SER A 37 -7.50 -1.61 5.74
C SER A 37 -9.01 -1.76 5.51
N VAL A 38 -9.74 -0.66 5.34
CA VAL A 38 -11.20 -0.65 5.12
C VAL A 38 -11.55 -0.12 3.72
N GLY A 39 -10.55 0.31 2.92
CA GLY A 39 -10.78 0.85 1.57
C GLY A 39 -11.46 2.22 1.56
N ASP A 40 -11.20 3.07 2.56
CA ASP A 40 -11.85 4.37 2.68
C ASP A 40 -11.31 5.39 1.65
N ILE A 41 -12.19 5.86 0.77
CA ILE A 41 -11.95 6.89 -0.25
C ILE A 41 -11.55 8.27 0.33
N SER A 42 -11.72 8.51 1.64
CA SER A 42 -11.24 9.74 2.29
C SER A 42 -9.70 9.90 2.25
N LEU A 43 -8.95 8.82 1.98
CA LEU A 43 -7.49 8.79 1.81
C LEU A 43 -6.97 9.72 0.68
N TYR A 44 -7.79 10.06 -0.30
CA TYR A 44 -7.37 10.90 -1.43
C TYR A 44 -7.31 12.41 -1.10
N SER A 45 -7.84 12.87 0.04
CA SER A 45 -7.98 14.30 0.40
C SER A 45 -6.67 15.01 0.83
N GLY A 46 -5.50 14.53 0.41
CA GLY A 46 -4.20 15.19 0.65
C GLY A 46 -3.55 14.91 2.01
N GLY A 47 -4.33 14.68 3.07
CA GLY A 47 -3.92 14.11 4.36
C GLY A 47 -2.62 14.66 4.97
N ALA A 48 -1.87 13.80 5.66
CA ALA A 48 -0.61 14.10 6.34
C ALA A 48 0.44 14.73 5.42
N HIS A 49 0.45 14.34 4.14
CA HIS A 49 1.41 14.83 3.16
C HIS A 49 1.17 16.31 2.79
N ALA A 50 -0.09 16.76 2.75
CA ALA A 50 -0.41 18.16 2.47
C ALA A 50 0.17 19.09 3.56
N THR A 51 0.02 18.72 4.84
CA THR A 51 0.59 19.46 5.97
C THR A 51 2.12 19.55 5.88
N LEU A 52 2.81 18.44 5.58
CA LEU A 52 4.26 18.42 5.39
C LEU A 52 4.71 19.33 4.23
N ARG A 53 3.95 19.36 3.14
CA ARG A 53 4.24 20.20 1.96
C ARG A 53 4.08 21.69 2.27
N VAL A 54 3.03 22.05 3.03
CA VAL A 54 2.80 23.43 3.48
C VAL A 54 3.91 23.90 4.42
N LEU A 55 4.33 23.05 5.36
CA LEU A 55 5.47 23.34 6.25
C LEU A 55 6.76 23.58 5.46
N PHE A 56 7.04 22.75 4.45
CA PHE A 56 8.21 22.93 3.58
C PHE A 56 8.14 24.20 2.72
N ALA A 57 6.95 24.60 2.27
CA ALA A 57 6.75 25.82 1.50
C ALA A 57 6.91 27.10 2.35
N GLN A 58 6.75 27.00 3.68
CA GLN A 58 6.95 28.12 4.61
C GLN A 58 8.43 28.34 4.99
N VAL A 59 9.32 27.39 4.68
CA VAL A 59 10.76 27.57 4.88
C VAL A 59 11.28 28.54 3.82
N ASP A 60 11.79 29.70 4.26
CA ASP A 60 12.38 30.70 3.37
C ASP A 60 13.61 30.13 2.66
N ALA A 61 13.54 29.98 1.33
CA ALA A 61 14.62 29.47 0.50
C ALA A 61 15.90 30.33 0.58
N ASN A 62 15.79 31.60 0.99
CA ASN A 62 16.93 32.50 1.15
C ASN A 62 17.64 32.31 2.51
N SER A 63 16.98 31.68 3.48
CA SER A 63 17.57 31.33 4.78
C SER A 63 18.49 30.10 4.70
N ILE A 64 18.51 29.41 3.56
CA ILE A 64 19.25 28.18 3.34
C ILE A 64 20.52 28.50 2.54
N PRO A 65 21.72 28.35 3.14
CA PRO A 65 22.97 28.66 2.45
C PRO A 65 23.24 27.79 1.23
N ASN A 66 22.66 26.59 1.19
CA ASN A 66 22.88 25.59 0.14
C ASN A 66 21.59 25.27 -0.62
N ARG A 67 21.46 25.82 -1.83
CA ARG A 67 20.31 25.55 -2.73
C ARG A 67 20.17 24.07 -3.12
N GLU A 68 21.28 23.34 -3.22
CA GLU A 68 21.25 21.92 -3.58
C GLU A 68 20.61 21.08 -2.47
N LEU A 69 20.92 21.40 -1.20
CA LEU A 69 20.32 20.75 -0.03
C LEU A 69 18.79 20.98 0.03
N TYR A 70 18.34 22.20 -0.29
CA TYR A 70 16.92 22.51 -0.39
C TYR A 70 16.24 21.73 -1.50
N ALA A 71 16.85 21.69 -2.69
CA ALA A 71 16.32 20.95 -3.84
C ALA A 71 16.20 19.44 -3.55
N GLU A 72 17.19 18.84 -2.90
CA GLU A 72 17.15 17.43 -2.53
C GLU A 72 16.08 17.15 -1.47
N SER A 73 15.89 18.05 -0.51
CA SER A 73 14.83 17.92 0.49
C SER A 73 13.44 18.01 -0.13
N LEU A 74 13.24 18.93 -1.08
CA LEU A 74 12.00 19.04 -1.85
C LEU A 74 11.75 17.78 -2.69
N ARG A 75 12.80 17.22 -3.28
CA ARG A 75 12.75 15.94 -4.01
C ARG A 75 12.32 14.80 -3.10
N CYS A 76 12.85 14.73 -1.88
CA CYS A 76 12.46 13.73 -0.89
C CYS A 76 10.98 13.86 -0.50
N VAL A 77 10.48 15.08 -0.27
CA VAL A 77 9.05 15.34 -0.01
C VAL A 77 8.18 14.90 -1.20
N ASN A 78 8.60 15.19 -2.44
CA ASN A 78 7.89 14.75 -3.63
C ASN A 78 7.87 13.23 -3.78
N ASN A 79 8.97 12.56 -3.45
CA ASN A 79 9.05 11.09 -3.45
C ASN A 79 8.11 10.48 -2.41
N LEU A 80 7.99 11.08 -1.21
CA LEU A 80 7.00 10.65 -0.22
C LEU A 80 5.57 10.72 -0.76
N ALA A 81 5.25 11.75 -1.56
CA ALA A 81 3.96 11.87 -2.24
C ALA A 81 3.71 10.72 -3.23
N GLN A 82 4.75 10.35 -3.99
CA GLN A 82 4.69 9.24 -4.94
C GLN A 82 4.50 7.90 -4.23
N TYR A 83 5.28 7.62 -3.20
CA TYR A 83 5.14 6.38 -2.42
C TYR A 83 3.78 6.29 -1.72
N ARG A 84 3.24 7.42 -1.23
CA ARG A 84 1.87 7.47 -0.70
C ARG A 84 0.85 7.09 -1.75
N ARG A 85 0.94 7.64 -2.98
CA ARG A 85 0.04 7.28 -4.08
C ARG A 85 0.13 5.80 -4.42
N MET A 86 1.34 5.24 -4.53
CA MET A 86 1.54 3.81 -4.78
C MET A 86 0.92 2.95 -3.67
N ARG A 87 1.07 3.36 -2.40
CA ARG A 87 0.48 2.66 -1.25
C ARG A 87 -1.05 2.68 -1.28
N ILE A 88 -1.66 3.84 -1.58
CA ILE A 88 -3.12 3.97 -1.71
C ILE A 88 -3.62 3.11 -2.89
N PHE A 89 -2.91 3.16 -4.02
CA PHE A 89 -3.25 2.39 -5.22
C PHE A 89 -3.18 0.88 -4.95
N ALA A 90 -2.07 0.41 -4.37
CA ALA A 90 -1.91 -0.99 -3.97
C ALA A 90 -2.93 -1.45 -2.90
N GLY A 91 -3.47 -0.51 -2.09
CA GLY A 91 -4.44 -0.82 -1.05
C GLY A 91 -5.89 -0.76 -1.47
N ASN A 92 -6.19 -0.16 -2.63
CA ASN A 92 -7.56 0.09 -3.09
C ASN A 92 -7.85 -0.45 -4.51
N ASP A 93 -6.86 -1.08 -5.16
CA ASP A 93 -7.05 -1.85 -6.40
C ASP A 93 -7.71 -3.20 -6.10
N THR A 94 -8.94 -3.17 -5.59
CA THR A 94 -9.77 -4.36 -5.53
C THR A 94 -10.26 -4.71 -6.94
N VAL A 95 -10.07 -5.97 -7.34
CA VAL A 95 -10.55 -6.57 -8.57
C VAL A 95 -12.04 -6.24 -8.71
N PRO A 96 -12.44 -5.55 -9.80
CA PRO A 96 -13.83 -5.16 -10.00
C PRO A 96 -14.79 -6.35 -9.82
N PRO A 97 -15.95 -6.16 -9.16
CA PRO A 97 -16.90 -7.24 -8.91
C PRO A 97 -17.34 -8.01 -10.17
N VAL A 98 -17.32 -7.35 -11.33
CA VAL A 98 -17.63 -7.99 -12.62
C VAL A 98 -16.61 -9.05 -13.02
N ILE A 99 -15.32 -8.85 -12.69
CA ILE A 99 -14.26 -9.83 -12.96
C ILE A 99 -14.44 -11.04 -12.05
N TRP A 100 -14.75 -10.82 -10.78
CA TRP A 100 -15.09 -11.89 -9.84
C TRP A 100 -16.25 -12.76 -10.34
N LEU A 101 -17.31 -12.14 -10.87
CA LEU A 101 -18.42 -12.86 -11.48
C LEU A 101 -17.95 -13.74 -12.64
N VAL A 102 -17.15 -13.20 -13.56
CA VAL A 102 -16.63 -13.94 -14.72
C VAL A 102 -15.76 -15.13 -14.29
N ILE A 103 -14.87 -14.96 -13.30
CA ILE A 103 -13.99 -16.05 -12.85
C ILE A 103 -14.80 -17.14 -12.14
N LEU A 104 -15.77 -16.79 -11.29
CA LEU A 104 -16.64 -17.76 -10.62
C LEU A 104 -17.47 -18.56 -11.62
N VAL A 105 -18.11 -17.87 -12.58
CA VAL A 105 -18.88 -18.52 -13.65
C VAL A 105 -17.99 -19.42 -14.50
N GLY A 106 -16.81 -18.94 -14.88
CA GLY A 106 -15.82 -19.73 -15.63
C GLY A 106 -15.35 -20.98 -14.87
N GLY A 107 -15.10 -20.86 -13.57
CA GLY A 107 -14.75 -21.99 -12.70
C GLY A 107 -15.87 -23.03 -12.62
N VAL A 108 -17.13 -22.59 -12.46
CA VAL A 108 -18.29 -23.48 -12.46
C VAL A 108 -18.43 -24.20 -13.79
N PHE A 109 -18.27 -23.50 -14.92
CA PHE A 109 -18.32 -24.15 -16.25
C PHE A 109 -17.19 -25.14 -16.47
N ALA A 110 -15.96 -24.80 -16.08
CA ALA A 110 -14.81 -25.68 -16.20
C ALA A 110 -15.01 -26.99 -15.42
N VAL A 111 -15.51 -26.91 -14.18
CA VAL A 111 -15.84 -28.09 -13.37
C VAL A 111 -17.04 -28.83 -13.93
N SER A 112 -18.10 -28.13 -14.35
CA SER A 112 -19.29 -28.77 -14.94
C SER A 112 -18.97 -29.56 -16.20
N TYR A 113 -18.03 -29.07 -17.01
CA TYR A 113 -17.61 -29.73 -18.25
C TYR A 113 -17.00 -31.13 -18.02
N THR A 114 -16.37 -31.37 -16.87
CA THR A 114 -15.80 -32.71 -16.57
C THR A 114 -16.87 -33.77 -16.34
N PHE A 115 -18.10 -33.38 -16.01
CA PHE A 115 -19.23 -34.30 -15.85
C PHE A 115 -19.83 -34.74 -17.20
N PHE A 116 -19.61 -33.97 -18.27
CA PHE A 116 -20.06 -34.34 -19.63
C PHE A 116 -19.13 -35.35 -20.32
N PHE A 117 -17.91 -35.54 -19.81
CA PHE A 117 -17.07 -36.65 -20.27
C PHE A 117 -17.66 -37.97 -19.78
N GLY A 118 -18.38 -38.67 -20.66
CA GLY A 118 -18.90 -40.02 -20.44
C GLY A 118 -17.78 -41.06 -20.34
N MET A 119 -17.01 -41.03 -19.26
CA MET A 119 -15.88 -41.91 -19.04
C MET A 119 -16.36 -43.26 -18.52
N LYS A 120 -15.96 -44.36 -19.18
CA LYS A 120 -16.26 -45.74 -18.71
C LYS A 120 -15.71 -46.02 -17.30
N ASN A 121 -14.65 -45.31 -16.89
CA ASN A 121 -14.03 -45.46 -15.58
C ASN A 121 -14.37 -44.27 -14.68
N ILE A 122 -15.38 -44.44 -13.82
CA ILE A 122 -15.85 -43.42 -12.90
C ILE A 122 -14.76 -42.94 -11.91
N ARG A 123 -13.82 -43.83 -11.52
CA ARG A 123 -12.72 -43.46 -10.61
C ARG A 123 -11.76 -42.48 -11.26
N ALA A 124 -11.46 -42.66 -12.54
CA ALA A 124 -10.62 -41.73 -13.30
C ALA A 124 -11.31 -40.36 -13.48
N GLN A 125 -12.63 -40.37 -13.71
CA GLN A 125 -13.43 -39.14 -13.79
C GLN A 125 -13.43 -38.35 -12.47
N TYR A 126 -13.59 -39.03 -11.32
CA TYR A 126 -13.47 -38.39 -10.01
C TYR A 126 -12.08 -37.81 -9.76
N LEU A 127 -11.01 -38.53 -10.12
CA LEU A 127 -9.63 -38.07 -9.93
C LEU A 127 -9.34 -36.79 -10.74
N ILE A 128 -9.75 -36.75 -12.00
CA ILE A 128 -9.56 -35.59 -12.88
C ILE A 128 -10.39 -34.39 -12.39
N THR A 129 -11.67 -34.62 -12.05
CA THR A 129 -12.58 -33.57 -11.56
C THR A 129 -12.08 -32.98 -10.25
N THR A 130 -11.61 -33.83 -9.32
CA THR A 130 -11.07 -33.38 -8.02
C THR A 130 -9.81 -32.55 -8.23
N THR A 131 -8.87 -33.04 -9.05
CA THR A 131 -7.63 -32.30 -9.36
C THR A 131 -7.91 -30.93 -9.98
N LEU A 132 -8.84 -30.87 -10.95
CA LEU A 132 -9.25 -29.60 -11.57
C LEU A 132 -9.89 -28.64 -10.56
N THR A 133 -10.79 -29.15 -9.73
CA THR A 133 -11.48 -28.35 -8.70
C THR A 133 -10.49 -27.77 -7.69
N VAL A 134 -9.54 -28.58 -7.22
CA VAL A 134 -8.47 -28.12 -6.32
C VAL A 134 -7.62 -27.05 -6.99
N MET A 135 -7.25 -27.23 -8.26
CA MET A 135 -6.46 -26.24 -9.00
C MET A 135 -7.21 -24.90 -9.13
N ILE A 136 -8.48 -24.92 -9.56
CA ILE A 136 -9.31 -23.71 -9.69
C ILE A 136 -9.49 -23.02 -8.33
N THR A 137 -9.77 -23.79 -7.28
CA THR A 137 -9.93 -23.27 -5.92
C THR A 137 -8.65 -22.63 -5.41
N SER A 138 -7.49 -23.24 -5.65
CA SER A 138 -6.18 -22.66 -5.28
C SER A 138 -5.89 -21.36 -6.03
N ILE A 139 -6.24 -21.28 -7.32
CA ILE A 139 -6.08 -20.04 -8.10
C ILE A 139 -7.02 -18.95 -7.56
N LEU A 140 -8.29 -19.27 -7.30
CA LEU A 140 -9.26 -18.35 -6.71
C LEU A 140 -8.81 -17.85 -5.34
N PHE A 141 -8.29 -18.74 -4.51
CA PHE A 141 -7.74 -18.39 -3.20
C PHE A 141 -6.53 -17.44 -3.33
N LEU A 142 -5.62 -17.71 -4.27
CA LEU A 142 -4.49 -16.83 -4.53
C LEU A 142 -4.95 -15.44 -4.99
N ILE A 143 -5.92 -15.37 -5.91
CA ILE A 143 -6.50 -14.10 -6.37
C ILE A 143 -7.09 -13.36 -5.18
N TYR A 144 -7.89 -14.02 -4.33
CA TYR A 144 -8.48 -13.41 -3.14
C TYR A 144 -7.43 -12.81 -2.20
N VAL A 145 -6.34 -13.52 -1.94
CA VAL A 145 -5.25 -13.04 -1.07
C VAL A 145 -4.52 -11.84 -1.68
N LEU A 146 -4.26 -11.87 -2.99
CA LEU A 146 -3.60 -10.78 -3.71
C LEU A 146 -4.49 -9.54 -3.90
N ASP A 147 -5.80 -9.75 -3.97
CA ASP A 147 -6.82 -8.70 -4.07
C ASP A 147 -6.95 -7.87 -2.78
N HIS A 148 -6.43 -8.42 -1.67
CA HIS A 148 -6.58 -7.87 -0.32
C HIS A 148 -5.24 -7.80 0.44
N PRO A 149 -4.19 -7.14 -0.09
CA PRO A 149 -2.85 -7.19 0.49
C PRO A 149 -2.72 -6.52 1.88
N PHE A 150 -3.71 -5.69 2.26
CA PHE A 150 -3.74 -5.02 3.57
C PHE A 150 -4.84 -5.55 4.52
N THR A 151 -5.60 -6.58 4.13
CA THR A 151 -6.61 -7.22 4.98
C THR A 151 -6.32 -8.71 5.20
N GLY A 152 -6.72 -9.27 6.35
CA GLY A 152 -6.53 -10.68 6.66
C GLY A 152 -5.08 -11.13 6.97
N ALA A 153 -4.79 -12.41 6.77
CA ALA A 153 -3.56 -13.10 7.19
C ALA A 153 -2.29 -12.71 6.40
N SER A 154 -2.44 -11.96 5.29
CA SER A 154 -1.33 -11.47 4.45
C SER A 154 -1.10 -9.96 4.61
N ARG A 155 -1.46 -9.38 5.77
CA ARG A 155 -1.17 -7.98 6.09
C ARG A 155 0.30 -7.68 5.83
N VAL A 156 0.56 -6.78 4.88
CA VAL A 156 1.89 -6.17 4.72
C VAL A 156 2.35 -5.69 6.10
N SER A 157 3.51 -6.18 6.52
CA SER A 157 4.03 -5.91 7.85
C SER A 157 4.19 -4.40 8.07
N LEU A 158 3.63 -3.91 9.18
CA LEU A 158 3.78 -2.53 9.65
C LEU A 158 5.12 -2.27 10.33
N GLU A 159 5.97 -3.29 10.43
CA GLU A 159 7.27 -3.22 11.10
C GLU A 159 8.21 -2.15 10.53
N PRO A 160 8.32 -1.95 9.20
CA PRO A 160 9.14 -0.87 8.64
C PRO A 160 8.65 0.52 9.07
N LEU A 161 7.33 0.71 9.20
CA LEU A 161 6.74 1.98 9.64
C LEU A 161 7.01 2.22 11.13
N ARG A 162 6.93 1.17 11.96
CA ARG A 162 7.29 1.24 13.39
C ARG A 162 8.75 1.59 13.60
N GLN A 163 9.65 0.96 12.84
CA GLN A 163 11.08 1.28 12.90
C GLN A 163 11.33 2.74 12.52
N ALA A 164 10.68 3.25 11.46
CA ALA A 164 10.80 4.65 11.07
C ALA A 164 10.33 5.63 12.17
N ILE A 165 9.23 5.31 12.87
CA ILE A 165 8.75 6.11 14.01
C ILE A 165 9.76 6.06 15.16
N ALA A 166 10.29 4.88 15.49
CA ALA A 166 11.26 4.72 16.57
C ALA A 166 12.54 5.52 16.30
N THR A 167 13.08 5.48 15.07
CA THR A 167 14.24 6.29 14.67
C THR A 167 13.95 7.79 14.74
N ALA A 168 12.77 8.22 14.29
CA ALA A 168 12.37 9.63 14.36
C ALA A 168 12.12 10.12 15.80
N GLN A 169 11.85 9.24 16.76
CA GLN A 169 11.69 9.59 18.17
C GLN A 169 13.02 9.67 18.94
N GLN A 170 14.04 8.92 18.52
CA GLN A 170 15.34 8.84 19.19
C GLN A 170 16.36 9.90 18.75
N GLY A 171 16.23 10.44 17.53
CA GLY A 171 17.01 11.60 17.05
C GLY A 171 16.34 12.92 17.39
#